data_AF-A0ABD2WBZ9-F1
#
_entry.id   AF-A0ABD2WBZ9-F1
#
_cell.length_a   1.000
_cell.length_b   1.000
_cell.length_c   1.000
_cell.angle_alpha   90.00
_cell.angle_beta   90.00
_cell.angle_gamma   90.00
#
_symmetry.space_group_name_H-M   'P 1'
#
loop_
_entity.id
_entity.type
_entity.pdbx_description
1 polymer ?
#
loop_
_entity_poly.entity_id
_entity_poly.type
_entity_poly.pdbx_seq_one_letter_code
_entity_poly.pdbx_strand_id
1 'polypeptide(L)'
;MDRCLQAVWRSVKPLVKWRRCWRRRRRRQRRSDGSRHACEFELGSESQLARLPPNAALRSRLKRRLQKVLLVSSTHPFTRYYLRSKASIAFEKQRHGISSNWWVVHPCSKFRLSWDVVMALTYIYAFFAMPYTISFRRLASKSVRSAYLGPVYVCCLLDVLLNLVTGYLSLDGPNVVMEPVHIVKHYAKGFLLIDLASSMPYEWLYEARLTLPRQSIQWHLLLFELVPLLKLSRLVTLRIYAKEILVVVGASRARESVICLLGLTAFILHWAACFTHMFPFYYAYVWNIDVQKSANYLFMAELYDKPAWLVYLKNLHMGAGNLCGYTYSEVQFDHLPDKIVRCMLLLLGMIYFLYVIVIVLQLSSSSTEPEHKYQMIMRGVKEYTRNKRLPEQLKNRLLHFYEHRFQGSLFKEHAITSALSKHLRNEVTQHNSRKLIEATSLFNNIPRNLLNSMIGALKQMIFLRNDVVYKWGSEASCMYFVVTGSVAVLTFSGVEVCHIQDGDYFGEVALLLSPDNKRSVTVVALEVCEVLRLDARDFNRLVLPKSELYERLRSVALDRIRAIQEAELRSANEPPASPPS
;
A
#
# COMPACT_ATOMS: atom_id res chain seq x y z
N MET A 1 16.87 -50.61 12.56
CA MET A 1 17.04 -49.17 12.87
C MET A 1 18.27 -48.54 12.22
N ASP A 2 19.34 -49.29 11.92
CA ASP A 2 20.60 -48.71 11.42
C ASP A 2 20.68 -48.30 9.94
N ARG A 3 19.73 -48.70 9.08
CA ARG A 3 19.70 -48.25 7.67
C ARG A 3 19.06 -46.86 7.47
N CYS A 4 18.22 -46.40 8.40
CA CYS A 4 17.65 -45.04 8.35
C CYS A 4 18.64 -43.96 8.84
N LEU A 5 19.49 -44.27 9.82
CA LEU A 5 20.50 -43.32 10.33
C LEU A 5 21.63 -43.05 9.34
N GLN A 6 21.99 -44.03 8.50
CA GLN A 6 22.98 -43.83 7.43
C GLN A 6 22.45 -42.98 6.26
N ALA A 7 21.13 -42.95 6.02
CA ALA A 7 20.53 -42.10 4.99
C ALA A 7 20.51 -40.62 5.41
N VAL A 8 20.25 -40.32 6.69
CA VAL A 8 20.27 -38.96 7.25
C VAL A 8 21.69 -38.38 7.25
N TRP A 9 22.72 -39.19 7.47
CA TRP A 9 24.12 -38.74 7.42
C TRP A 9 24.63 -38.44 6.00
N ARG A 10 24.04 -39.01 4.95
CA ARG A 10 24.41 -38.72 3.55
C ARG A 10 23.87 -37.35 3.07
N SER A 11 22.80 -36.84 3.67
CA SER A 11 22.21 -35.52 3.37
C SER A 11 22.94 -34.33 4.03
N VAL A 12 23.82 -34.59 5.02
CA VAL A 12 24.57 -33.56 5.77
C VAL A 12 25.95 -33.25 5.14
N LYS A 13 26.39 -33.98 4.11
CA LYS A 13 27.67 -33.73 3.41
C LYS A 13 27.87 -32.31 2.83
N PRO A 14 26.85 -31.47 2.53
CA PRO A 14 27.11 -30.08 2.13
C PRO A 14 27.61 -29.20 3.29
N LEU A 15 27.25 -29.48 4.54
CA LEU A 15 27.54 -28.61 5.69
C LEU A 15 29.03 -28.66 6.13
N VAL A 16 29.73 -29.75 5.87
CA VAL A 16 31.16 -29.91 6.23
C VAL A 16 32.07 -29.13 5.26
N LYS A 17 31.68 -28.99 3.99
CA LYS A 17 32.41 -28.18 2.99
C LYS A 17 32.31 -26.68 3.29
N TRP A 18 31.19 -26.24 3.86
CA TRP A 18 31.00 -24.87 4.36
C TRP A 18 31.94 -24.52 5.51
N ARG A 19 32.13 -25.40 6.51
CA ARG A 19 33.05 -25.14 7.65
C ARG A 19 34.51 -24.95 7.23
N ARG A 20 34.99 -25.68 6.21
CA ARG A 20 36.36 -25.53 5.68
C ARG A 20 36.55 -24.26 4.85
N CYS A 21 35.54 -23.86 4.08
CA CYS A 21 35.57 -22.61 3.31
C CYS A 21 35.52 -21.37 4.23
N TRP A 22 34.72 -21.43 5.29
CA TRP A 22 34.60 -20.36 6.29
C TRP A 22 35.91 -20.12 7.07
N ARG A 23 36.64 -21.19 7.44
CA ARG A 23 37.95 -21.07 8.11
C ARG A 23 39.04 -20.47 7.20
N ARG A 24 39.02 -20.75 5.89
CA ARG A 24 39.96 -20.13 4.93
C ARG A 24 39.63 -18.65 4.65
N ARG A 25 38.35 -18.25 4.64
CA ARG A 25 37.93 -16.85 4.44
C ARG A 25 38.24 -15.94 5.63
N ARG A 26 38.13 -16.44 6.88
CA ARG A 26 38.52 -15.70 8.10
C ARG A 26 39.98 -15.24 8.13
N ARG A 27 40.89 -15.96 7.45
CA ARG A 27 42.32 -15.57 7.39
C ARG A 27 42.63 -14.45 6.39
N ARG A 28 41.75 -14.16 5.42
CA ARG A 28 41.96 -13.08 4.43
C ARG A 28 41.33 -11.75 4.80
N GLN A 29 40.43 -11.71 5.79
CA GLN A 29 39.61 -10.53 6.10
C GLN A 29 40.08 -9.72 7.32
N ARG A 30 41.28 -10.03 7.85
CA ARG A 30 41.88 -9.32 9.00
C ARG A 30 42.72 -8.09 8.61
N ARG A 31 42.67 -7.65 7.34
CA ARG A 31 43.34 -6.44 6.86
C ARG A 31 42.40 -5.62 5.96
N SER A 32 41.43 -4.96 6.57
CA SER A 32 40.81 -3.76 5.99
C SER A 32 40.12 -2.98 7.09
N ASP A 33 40.36 -1.68 7.04
CA ASP A 33 40.05 -0.60 7.96
C ASP A 33 38.68 -0.62 8.67
N GLY A 34 38.66 -0.10 9.89
CA GLY A 34 37.50 -0.10 10.78
C GLY A 34 36.47 0.95 10.37
N SER A 35 35.23 0.52 10.08
CA SER A 35 33.96 1.23 10.36
C SER A 35 32.80 0.86 9.42
N ARG A 36 32.97 -0.06 8.46
CA ARG A 36 31.83 -0.62 7.72
C ARG A 36 32.00 -2.13 7.52
N HIS A 37 31.18 -2.91 8.21
CA HIS A 37 31.03 -4.32 7.86
C HIS A 37 30.25 -4.41 6.54
N ALA A 38 30.95 -4.32 5.42
CA ALA A 38 30.40 -4.61 4.09
C ALA A 38 30.24 -6.13 3.95
N CYS A 39 29.25 -6.68 4.66
CA CYS A 39 28.77 -8.04 4.42
C CYS A 39 27.76 -7.99 3.28
N GLU A 40 28.21 -7.61 2.08
CA GLU A 40 27.46 -7.97 0.89
C GLU A 40 27.59 -9.48 0.73
N PHE A 41 26.47 -10.19 0.81
CA PHE A 41 26.39 -11.49 0.17
C PHE A 41 26.87 -11.27 -1.26
N GLU A 42 28.05 -11.80 -1.63
CA GLU A 42 28.47 -11.88 -3.02
C GLU A 42 27.33 -12.54 -3.77
N LEU A 43 26.53 -11.72 -4.44
CA LEU A 43 25.48 -12.18 -5.30
C LEU A 43 26.22 -12.92 -6.42
N GLY A 44 26.28 -14.25 -6.33
CA GLY A 44 26.38 -15.07 -7.53
C GLY A 44 25.41 -14.50 -8.58
N SER A 45 25.71 -14.67 -9.87
CA SER A 45 24.89 -14.12 -10.97
C SER A 45 23.40 -14.18 -10.62
N GLU A 46 22.58 -13.15 -10.89
CA GLU A 46 21.20 -13.06 -10.37
C GLU A 46 20.36 -14.35 -10.53
N SER A 47 20.67 -15.17 -11.54
CA SER A 47 20.07 -16.48 -11.79
C SER A 47 20.49 -17.62 -10.84
N GLN A 48 21.59 -17.50 -10.09
CA GLN A 48 22.25 -18.51 -9.24
C GLN A 48 22.57 -19.85 -9.95
N LEU A 49 22.45 -19.88 -11.28
CA LEU A 49 22.83 -21.00 -12.14
C LEU A 49 24.34 -21.06 -12.35
N ALA A 50 24.88 -22.27 -12.55
CA ALA A 50 26.29 -22.48 -12.91
C ALA A 50 26.67 -21.66 -14.16
N ARG A 51 27.88 -21.09 -14.15
CA ARG A 51 28.41 -20.33 -15.31
C ARG A 51 28.71 -21.32 -16.44
N LEU A 52 28.18 -21.04 -17.64
CA LEU A 52 28.54 -21.77 -18.85
C LEU A 52 29.95 -21.37 -19.32
N PRO A 53 30.74 -22.30 -19.88
CA PRO A 53 32.01 -21.97 -20.51
C PRO A 53 31.81 -21.05 -21.75
N PRO A 54 32.81 -20.24 -22.12
CA PRO A 54 32.70 -19.32 -23.26
C PRO A 54 32.35 -20.03 -24.57
N ASN A 55 32.80 -21.28 -24.76
CA ASN A 55 32.56 -22.09 -25.96
C ASN A 55 31.30 -22.97 -25.88
N ALA A 56 30.36 -22.67 -24.98
CA ALA A 56 29.16 -23.47 -24.81
C ALA A 56 28.24 -23.44 -26.05
N ALA A 57 27.76 -24.60 -26.48
CA ALA A 57 26.89 -24.78 -27.64
C ALA A 57 25.61 -23.94 -27.59
N LEU A 58 25.09 -23.53 -28.76
CA LEU A 58 23.90 -22.68 -28.88
C LEU A 58 22.69 -23.23 -28.08
N ARG A 59 22.45 -24.55 -28.13
CA ARG A 59 21.39 -25.23 -27.37
C ARG A 59 21.51 -25.02 -25.86
N SER A 60 22.74 -25.07 -25.32
CA SER A 60 22.98 -24.86 -23.88
C SER A 60 22.77 -23.41 -23.47
N ARG A 61 23.10 -22.45 -24.36
CA ARG A 61 22.83 -21.03 -24.16
C ARG A 61 21.32 -20.74 -24.21
N LEU A 62 20.60 -21.34 -25.16
CA LEU A 62 19.15 -21.21 -25.28
C LEU A 62 18.43 -21.83 -24.08
N LYS A 63 18.80 -23.05 -23.69
CA LYS A 63 18.28 -23.72 -22.47
C LYS A 63 18.47 -22.83 -21.25
N ARG A 64 19.65 -22.24 -21.07
CA ARG A 64 19.91 -21.34 -19.94
C ARG A 64 19.07 -20.06 -20.00
N ARG A 65 18.85 -19.48 -21.20
CA ARG A 65 17.96 -18.31 -21.36
C ARG A 65 16.53 -18.66 -20.96
N LEU A 66 16.00 -19.79 -21.43
CA LEU A 66 14.67 -20.27 -21.06
C LEU A 66 14.56 -20.54 -19.55
N GLN A 67 15.53 -21.24 -18.97
CA GLN A 67 15.57 -21.49 -17.52
C GLN A 67 15.50 -20.21 -16.70
N LYS A 68 16.23 -19.14 -17.10
CA LYS A 68 16.19 -17.86 -16.39
C LYS A 68 14.80 -17.24 -16.32
N VAL A 69 14.00 -17.43 -17.37
CA VAL A 69 12.66 -16.86 -17.52
C VAL A 69 11.61 -17.67 -16.73
N LEU A 70 11.81 -18.99 -16.64
CA LEU A 70 10.97 -19.93 -15.89
C LEU A 70 11.27 -20.00 -14.38
N LEU A 71 12.44 -19.53 -13.95
CA LEU A 71 12.85 -19.50 -12.55
C LEU A 71 12.12 -18.42 -11.74
N VAL A 72 12.12 -18.59 -10.42
CA VAL A 72 11.53 -17.63 -9.48
C VAL A 72 12.16 -16.25 -9.62
N SER A 73 11.32 -15.21 -9.60
CA SER A 73 11.75 -13.82 -9.71
C SER A 73 11.55 -13.06 -8.42
N SER A 74 12.52 -12.23 -8.03
CA SER A 74 12.38 -11.30 -6.91
C SER A 74 11.42 -10.13 -7.20
N THR A 75 11.07 -9.90 -8.47
CA THR A 75 10.13 -8.85 -8.89
C THR A 75 8.67 -9.26 -8.76
N HIS A 76 8.39 -10.56 -8.61
CA HIS A 76 7.03 -11.05 -8.49
C HIS A 76 6.46 -10.71 -7.10
N PRO A 77 5.24 -10.15 -6.99
CA PRO A 77 4.64 -9.72 -5.71
C PRO A 77 4.67 -10.81 -4.63
N PHE A 78 4.21 -12.02 -4.99
CA PHE A 78 4.15 -13.14 -4.06
C PHE A 78 5.51 -13.73 -3.65
N THR A 79 6.61 -13.46 -4.38
CA THR A 79 7.91 -14.04 -4.02
C THR A 79 8.35 -13.64 -2.63
N ARG A 80 8.15 -12.37 -2.21
CA ARG A 80 8.56 -11.94 -0.86
C ARG A 80 7.67 -12.50 0.25
N TYR A 81 6.41 -12.82 -0.07
CA TYR A 81 5.47 -13.40 0.88
C TYR A 81 5.86 -14.84 1.22
N TYR A 82 6.16 -15.65 0.19
CA TYR A 82 6.52 -17.06 0.36
C TYR A 82 8.03 -17.26 0.63
N LEU A 83 8.88 -16.57 -0.12
CA LEU A 83 10.34 -16.61 0.01
C LEU A 83 10.82 -15.34 0.70
N ARG A 84 10.66 -15.32 2.03
CA ARG A 84 10.90 -14.18 2.92
C ARG A 84 12.31 -13.55 2.84
N SER A 85 13.30 -14.24 2.29
CA SER A 85 14.69 -13.79 2.24
C SER A 85 15.35 -13.94 0.86
N LYS A 86 16.38 -13.14 0.58
CA LYS A 86 17.21 -13.30 -0.63
C LYS A 86 17.88 -14.69 -0.68
N ALA A 87 18.25 -15.25 0.47
CA ALA A 87 18.86 -16.58 0.56
C ALA A 87 17.88 -17.70 0.20
N SER A 88 16.62 -17.63 0.65
CA SER A 88 15.58 -18.59 0.26
C SER A 88 15.27 -18.52 -1.24
N ILE A 89 15.26 -17.32 -1.82
CA ILE A 89 15.10 -17.15 -3.28
C ILE A 89 16.27 -17.79 -4.02
N ALA A 90 17.51 -17.56 -3.56
CA ALA A 90 18.69 -18.16 -4.18
C ALA A 90 18.70 -19.69 -4.08
N PHE A 91 18.34 -20.24 -2.93
CA PHE A 91 18.20 -21.68 -2.72
C PHE A 91 17.13 -22.28 -3.62
N GLU A 92 15.98 -21.63 -3.76
CA GLU A 92 14.90 -22.09 -4.63
C GLU A 92 15.29 -22.04 -6.11
N LYS A 93 15.99 -20.98 -6.54
CA LYS A 93 16.56 -20.91 -7.89
C LYS A 93 17.52 -22.08 -8.16
N GLN A 94 18.35 -22.43 -7.20
CA GLN A 94 19.30 -23.54 -7.31
C GLN A 94 18.58 -24.91 -7.32
N ARG A 95 17.60 -25.10 -6.43
CA ARG A 95 16.77 -26.32 -6.34
C ARG A 95 16.06 -26.58 -7.67
N HIS A 96 15.39 -25.57 -8.21
CA HIS A 96 14.67 -25.68 -9.48
C HIS A 96 15.62 -25.78 -10.68
N GLY A 97 16.76 -25.07 -10.67
CA GLY A 97 17.72 -25.11 -11.76
C GLY A 97 18.45 -26.44 -11.94
N ILE A 98 18.60 -27.23 -10.86
CA ILE A 98 19.29 -28.53 -10.87
C ILE A 98 18.31 -29.69 -11.08
N SER A 99 17.02 -29.50 -10.82
CA SER A 99 16.03 -30.58 -10.94
C SER A 99 15.84 -31.04 -12.39
N SER A 100 15.39 -32.28 -12.56
CA SER A 100 14.99 -32.83 -13.87
C SER A 100 13.87 -32.02 -14.53
N ASN A 101 13.04 -31.37 -13.70
CA ASN A 101 11.83 -30.65 -14.09
C ASN A 101 12.10 -29.16 -14.35
N TRP A 102 13.29 -28.82 -14.83
CA TRP A 102 13.71 -27.42 -15.09
C TRP A 102 12.80 -26.65 -16.07
N TRP A 103 12.01 -27.37 -16.86
CA TRP A 103 11.09 -26.85 -17.87
C TRP A 103 9.70 -26.49 -17.31
N VAL A 104 9.39 -26.91 -16.07
CA VAL A 104 8.14 -26.55 -15.38
C VAL A 104 8.19 -25.06 -15.02
N VAL A 105 7.12 -24.33 -15.31
CA VAL A 105 7.05 -22.90 -15.02
C VAL A 105 6.90 -22.73 -13.51
N HIS A 106 7.81 -21.98 -12.89
CA HIS A 106 7.64 -21.62 -11.48
C HIS A 106 6.49 -20.59 -11.35
N PRO A 107 5.55 -20.75 -10.39
CA PRO A 107 4.41 -19.85 -10.24
C PRO A 107 4.83 -18.40 -10.04
N CYS A 108 5.84 -18.14 -9.21
CA CYS A 108 6.38 -16.79 -9.00
C CYS A 108 7.50 -16.40 -10.01
N SER A 109 7.43 -16.84 -11.27
CA SER A 109 8.41 -16.49 -12.32
C SER A 109 8.05 -15.19 -13.04
N LYS A 110 9.02 -14.57 -13.75
CA LYS A 110 8.72 -13.40 -14.59
C LYS A 110 7.84 -13.77 -15.78
N PHE A 111 8.07 -14.97 -16.34
CA PHE A 111 7.24 -15.51 -17.41
C PHE A 111 5.78 -15.61 -16.99
N ARG A 112 5.53 -16.25 -15.84
CA ARG A 112 4.18 -16.47 -15.34
C ARG A 112 3.47 -15.16 -15.10
N LEU A 113 4.12 -14.20 -14.43
CA LEU A 113 3.56 -12.85 -14.25
C LEU A 113 3.20 -12.15 -15.57
N SER A 114 4.05 -12.27 -16.58
CA SER A 114 3.78 -11.66 -17.89
C SER A 114 2.62 -12.35 -18.62
N TRP A 115 2.51 -13.67 -18.47
CA TRP A 115 1.40 -14.45 -19.01
C TRP A 115 0.08 -14.14 -18.29
N ASP A 116 0.10 -14.00 -16.96
CA ASP A 116 -1.06 -13.64 -16.16
C ASP A 116 -1.61 -12.25 -16.55
N VAL A 117 -0.74 -11.32 -16.97
CA VAL A 117 -1.17 -10.03 -17.57
C VAL A 117 -1.93 -10.25 -18.89
N VAL A 118 -1.39 -11.07 -19.79
CA VAL A 118 -2.05 -11.40 -21.07
C VAL A 118 -3.39 -12.07 -20.82
N MET A 119 -3.46 -12.98 -19.85
CA MET A 119 -4.69 -13.67 -19.47
C MET A 119 -5.69 -12.76 -18.77
N ALA A 120 -5.24 -11.80 -17.94
CA ALA A 120 -6.13 -10.80 -17.36
C ALA A 120 -6.82 -9.96 -18.45
N LEU A 121 -6.07 -9.49 -19.45
CA LEU A 121 -6.63 -8.77 -20.60
C LEU A 121 -7.57 -9.66 -21.43
N THR A 122 -7.19 -10.92 -21.65
CA THR A 122 -7.99 -11.91 -22.37
C THR A 122 -9.31 -12.19 -21.64
N TYR A 123 -9.29 -12.34 -20.32
CA TYR A 123 -10.50 -12.54 -19.51
C TYR A 123 -11.39 -11.30 -19.46
N ILE A 124 -10.83 -10.10 -19.29
CA ILE A 124 -11.60 -8.86 -19.39
C ILE A 124 -12.30 -8.80 -20.75
N TYR A 125 -11.58 -9.02 -21.85
CA TYR A 125 -12.21 -9.01 -23.16
C TYR A 125 -13.27 -10.12 -23.32
N ALA A 126 -12.99 -11.34 -22.89
CA ALA A 126 -13.92 -12.47 -22.96
C ALA A 126 -15.22 -12.20 -22.19
N PHE A 127 -15.13 -11.63 -20.98
CA PHE A 127 -16.27 -11.34 -20.12
C PHE A 127 -17.23 -10.29 -20.65
N PHE A 128 -16.80 -9.46 -21.61
CA PHE A 128 -17.68 -8.54 -22.33
C PHE A 128 -18.04 -9.08 -23.73
N ALA A 129 -17.08 -9.64 -24.47
CA ALA A 129 -17.29 -10.08 -25.83
C ALA A 129 -18.20 -11.32 -25.95
N MET A 130 -18.10 -12.29 -25.02
CA MET A 130 -18.91 -13.50 -25.03
C MET A 130 -20.42 -13.20 -24.85
N PRO A 131 -20.87 -12.57 -23.74
CA PRO A 131 -22.30 -12.28 -23.56
C PRO A 131 -22.84 -11.33 -24.62
N TYR A 132 -22.05 -10.37 -25.12
CA TYR A 132 -22.44 -9.52 -26.25
C TYR A 132 -22.69 -10.33 -27.54
N THR A 133 -21.80 -11.27 -27.85
CA THR A 133 -21.92 -12.09 -29.07
C THR A 133 -23.12 -13.02 -29.01
N ILE A 134 -23.30 -13.69 -27.87
CA ILE A 134 -24.42 -14.60 -27.59
C ILE A 134 -25.74 -13.83 -27.65
N SER A 135 -25.82 -12.64 -27.04
CA SER A 135 -27.06 -11.88 -26.98
C SER A 135 -27.42 -11.21 -28.31
N PHE A 136 -26.50 -10.46 -28.93
CA PHE A 136 -26.88 -9.52 -29.99
C PHE A 136 -26.42 -9.93 -31.39
N ARG A 137 -25.19 -10.45 -31.51
CA ARG A 137 -24.56 -10.60 -32.82
C ARG A 137 -25.02 -11.84 -33.58
N ARG A 138 -25.27 -12.94 -32.87
CA ARG A 138 -25.75 -14.17 -33.52
C ARG A 138 -27.13 -14.01 -34.16
N LEU A 139 -27.94 -13.08 -33.65
CA LEU A 139 -29.24 -12.76 -34.21
C LEU A 139 -29.15 -11.78 -35.40
N ALA A 140 -28.25 -10.79 -35.33
CA ALA A 140 -28.13 -9.75 -36.37
C ALA A 140 -27.18 -10.12 -37.54
N SER A 141 -26.21 -11.01 -37.33
CA SER A 141 -25.17 -11.33 -38.32
C SER A 141 -25.59 -12.47 -39.25
N LYS A 142 -25.41 -12.26 -40.56
CA LYS A 142 -25.52 -13.33 -41.56
C LYS A 142 -24.29 -14.25 -41.61
N SER A 143 -23.32 -14.15 -40.72
CA SER A 143 -22.16 -15.05 -40.61
C SER A 143 -22.13 -15.71 -39.23
N VAL A 144 -21.90 -17.04 -39.20
CA VAL A 144 -21.80 -17.86 -37.98
C VAL A 144 -20.46 -17.65 -37.27
N ARG A 145 -19.39 -17.40 -38.04
CA ARG A 145 -18.03 -17.31 -37.51
C ARG A 145 -17.72 -15.92 -36.98
N SER A 146 -17.40 -15.85 -35.69
CA SER A 146 -16.91 -14.65 -35.03
C SER A 146 -15.38 -14.54 -35.16
N ALA A 147 -14.90 -13.73 -36.12
CA ALA A 147 -13.46 -13.54 -36.33
C ALA A 147 -12.71 -12.97 -35.10
N TYR A 148 -13.42 -12.27 -34.21
CA TYR A 148 -12.84 -11.56 -33.07
C TYR A 148 -12.79 -12.39 -31.77
N LEU A 149 -13.58 -13.47 -31.65
CA LEU A 149 -13.48 -14.41 -30.52
C LEU A 149 -12.40 -15.48 -30.73
N GLY A 150 -12.00 -15.75 -31.97
CA GLY A 150 -10.96 -16.75 -32.30
C GLY A 150 -9.68 -16.61 -31.47
N PRO A 151 -9.06 -15.42 -31.40
CA PRO A 151 -7.85 -15.21 -30.59
C PRO A 151 -8.05 -15.51 -29.10
N VAL A 152 -9.23 -15.24 -28.55
CA VAL A 152 -9.56 -15.51 -27.14
C VAL A 152 -9.53 -17.00 -26.86
N TYR A 153 -10.17 -17.81 -27.72
CA TYR A 153 -10.18 -19.27 -27.57
C TYR A 153 -8.77 -19.85 -27.68
N VAL A 154 -7.95 -19.36 -28.62
CA VAL A 154 -6.55 -19.77 -28.75
C VAL A 154 -5.75 -19.44 -27.48
N CYS A 155 -5.85 -18.21 -26.97
CA CYS A 155 -5.18 -17.82 -25.72
C CYS A 155 -5.64 -18.67 -24.53
N CYS A 156 -6.95 -18.96 -24.41
CA CYS A 156 -7.46 -19.79 -23.32
C CYS A 156 -6.98 -21.25 -23.42
N LEU A 157 -6.92 -21.83 -24.62
CA LEU A 157 -6.36 -23.17 -24.83
C LEU A 157 -4.87 -23.22 -24.48
N LEU A 158 -4.10 -22.19 -24.86
CA LEU A 158 -2.70 -22.06 -24.44
C LEU A 158 -2.57 -21.92 -22.92
N ASP A 159 -3.49 -21.22 -22.26
CA ASP A 159 -3.49 -21.12 -20.79
C ASP A 159 -3.73 -22.47 -20.12
N VAL A 160 -4.65 -23.29 -20.64
CA VAL A 160 -4.86 -24.67 -20.14
C VAL A 160 -3.57 -25.48 -20.25
N LEU A 161 -2.88 -25.40 -21.39
CA LEU A 161 -1.60 -26.08 -21.60
C LEU A 161 -0.51 -25.57 -20.65
N LEU A 162 -0.44 -24.26 -20.43
CA LEU A 162 0.54 -23.67 -19.52
C LEU A 162 0.23 -24.00 -18.05
N ASN A 163 -1.04 -24.07 -17.66
CA ASN A 163 -1.45 -24.47 -16.31
C ASN A 163 -1.10 -25.93 -16.00
N LEU A 164 -1.12 -26.83 -17.00
CA LEU A 164 -0.63 -28.20 -16.87
C LEU A 164 0.89 -28.29 -16.61
N VAL A 165 1.64 -27.24 -16.97
CA VAL A 165 3.11 -27.14 -16.84
C VAL A 165 3.54 -26.13 -15.77
N THR A 166 2.61 -25.50 -15.06
CA THR A 166 2.89 -24.51 -14.02
C THR A 166 2.83 -25.17 -12.64
N GLY A 167 3.89 -25.00 -11.84
CA GLY A 167 3.89 -25.47 -10.46
C GLY A 167 2.88 -24.72 -9.58
N TYR A 168 2.42 -25.36 -8.52
CA TYR A 168 1.48 -24.74 -7.57
C TYR A 168 2.10 -24.66 -6.17
N LEU A 169 1.55 -23.74 -5.37
CA LEU A 169 1.96 -23.53 -3.98
C LEU A 169 1.17 -24.50 -3.09
N SER A 170 1.87 -25.26 -2.25
CA SER A 170 1.21 -26.14 -1.26
C SER A 170 0.48 -25.31 -0.21
N LEU A 171 -0.69 -25.80 0.24
CA LEU A 171 -1.46 -25.18 1.32
C LEU A 171 -0.80 -25.41 2.69
N ASP A 172 -0.01 -26.48 2.84
CA ASP A 172 0.51 -26.97 4.13
C ASP A 172 1.92 -26.43 4.47
N GLY A 173 2.53 -25.64 3.58
CA GLY A 173 3.85 -25.07 3.86
C GLY A 173 4.44 -24.22 2.72
N PRO A 174 5.64 -23.64 2.93
CA PRO A 174 6.31 -22.75 1.97
C PRO A 174 6.91 -23.49 0.76
N ASN A 175 6.53 -24.75 0.53
CA ASN A 175 7.11 -25.60 -0.50
C ASN A 175 6.33 -25.46 -1.81
N VAL A 176 7.06 -25.24 -2.90
CA VAL A 176 6.51 -25.19 -4.26
C VAL A 176 6.59 -26.59 -4.88
N VAL A 177 5.44 -27.14 -5.26
CA VAL A 177 5.33 -28.44 -5.92
C VAL A 177 5.56 -28.26 -7.41
N MET A 178 6.60 -28.91 -7.92
CA MET A 178 7.10 -28.77 -9.30
C MET A 178 7.11 -30.12 -10.05
N GLU A 179 6.41 -31.13 -9.52
CA GLU A 179 6.33 -32.46 -10.12
C GLU A 179 5.13 -32.54 -11.09
N PRO A 180 5.35 -32.83 -12.40
CA PRO A 180 4.28 -32.79 -13.41
C PRO A 180 3.07 -33.66 -13.09
N VAL A 181 3.28 -34.88 -12.57
CA VAL A 181 2.19 -35.81 -12.24
C VAL A 181 1.29 -35.23 -11.15
N HIS A 182 1.87 -34.58 -10.14
CA HIS A 182 1.14 -33.94 -9.05
C HIS A 182 0.42 -32.68 -9.54
N ILE A 183 1.04 -31.89 -10.43
CA ILE A 183 0.43 -30.71 -11.06
C ILE A 183 -0.84 -31.10 -11.84
N VAL A 184 -0.73 -32.09 -12.72
CA VAL A 184 -1.87 -32.54 -13.54
C VAL A 184 -3.00 -33.10 -12.67
N LYS A 185 -2.69 -33.93 -11.67
CA LYS A 185 -3.71 -34.47 -10.75
C LYS A 185 -4.40 -33.37 -9.94
N HIS A 186 -3.66 -32.38 -9.49
CA HIS A 186 -4.23 -31.24 -8.75
C HIS A 186 -5.15 -30.41 -9.65
N TYR A 187 -4.72 -30.10 -10.87
CA TYR A 187 -5.52 -29.30 -11.81
C TYR A 187 -6.77 -30.06 -12.32
N ALA A 188 -6.65 -31.37 -12.55
CA ALA A 188 -7.75 -32.23 -12.97
C ALA A 188 -8.88 -32.33 -11.93
N LYS A 189 -8.54 -32.30 -10.63
CA LYS A 189 -9.54 -32.26 -9.54
C LYS A 189 -10.24 -30.92 -9.39
N GLY A 190 -9.70 -29.86 -9.99
CA GLY A 190 -10.22 -28.49 -9.89
C GLY A 190 -10.89 -28.03 -11.18
N PHE A 191 -10.21 -27.14 -11.90
CA PHE A 191 -10.80 -26.35 -12.99
C PHE A 191 -10.56 -26.91 -14.40
N LEU A 192 -9.77 -27.97 -14.59
CA LEU A 192 -9.40 -28.46 -15.92
C LEU A 192 -10.61 -28.73 -16.84
N LEU A 193 -11.64 -29.41 -16.33
CA LEU A 193 -12.84 -29.71 -17.11
C LEU A 193 -13.60 -28.45 -17.51
N ILE A 194 -13.73 -27.49 -16.58
CA ILE A 194 -14.42 -26.22 -16.80
C ILE A 194 -13.65 -25.37 -17.82
N ASP A 195 -12.32 -25.33 -17.74
CA ASP A 195 -11.51 -24.58 -18.68
C ASP A 195 -11.53 -25.19 -20.06
N LEU A 196 -11.46 -26.52 -20.17
CA LEU A 196 -11.49 -27.20 -21.47
C LEU A 196 -12.84 -26.98 -22.15
N ALA A 197 -13.94 -27.15 -21.43
CA ALA A 197 -15.29 -26.89 -21.93
C ALA A 197 -15.46 -25.42 -22.34
N SER A 198 -15.10 -24.47 -21.47
CA SER A 198 -15.28 -23.03 -21.77
C SER A 198 -14.30 -22.46 -22.81
N SER A 199 -13.19 -23.13 -23.11
CA SER A 199 -12.17 -22.67 -24.07
C SER A 199 -12.35 -23.25 -25.47
N MET A 200 -13.25 -24.21 -25.65
CA MET A 200 -13.46 -24.85 -26.94
C MET A 200 -14.22 -23.89 -27.89
N PRO A 201 -13.71 -23.62 -29.10
CA PRO A 201 -14.40 -22.80 -30.09
C PRO A 201 -15.53 -23.60 -30.75
N TYR A 202 -16.67 -23.70 -30.06
CA TYR A 202 -17.83 -24.46 -30.54
C TYR A 202 -18.33 -24.00 -31.93
N GLU A 203 -18.09 -22.74 -32.28
CA GLU A 203 -18.38 -22.16 -33.60
C GLU A 203 -17.66 -22.85 -34.77
N TRP A 204 -16.56 -23.57 -34.52
CA TRP A 204 -15.84 -24.29 -35.57
C TRP A 204 -16.35 -25.72 -35.76
N LEU A 205 -17.17 -26.23 -34.84
CA LEU A 205 -17.66 -27.59 -34.85
C LEU A 205 -18.97 -27.74 -35.61
N TYR A 206 -19.78 -26.67 -35.69
CA TYR A 206 -21.07 -26.68 -36.37
C TYR A 206 -21.29 -25.41 -37.18
N GLU A 207 -21.83 -25.56 -38.39
CA GLU A 207 -22.24 -24.43 -39.25
C GLU A 207 -23.73 -24.06 -39.07
N ALA A 208 -24.47 -24.84 -38.28
CA ALA A 208 -25.89 -24.62 -38.00
C ALA A 208 -26.12 -23.35 -37.18
N ARG A 209 -27.09 -22.52 -37.59
CA ARG A 209 -27.53 -21.33 -36.84
C ARG A 209 -28.73 -21.67 -35.97
N LEU A 210 -28.81 -21.02 -34.81
CA LEU A 210 -30.10 -20.85 -34.16
C LEU A 210 -31.01 -20.05 -35.09
N THR A 211 -31.99 -20.73 -35.68
CA THR A 211 -33.07 -20.08 -36.42
C THR A 211 -34.07 -19.48 -35.44
N LEU A 212 -34.84 -18.49 -35.91
CA LEU A 212 -35.99 -17.99 -35.15
C LEU A 212 -36.92 -19.15 -34.75
N PRO A 213 -37.59 -19.06 -33.58
CA PRO A 213 -38.51 -20.10 -33.13
C PRO A 213 -39.68 -20.20 -34.11
N ARG A 214 -39.64 -21.22 -34.98
CA ARG A 214 -40.76 -21.49 -35.88
C ARG A 214 -40.97 -22.95 -36.26
N GLN A 215 -39.95 -23.83 -36.31
CA GLN A 215 -40.18 -25.20 -36.82
C GLN A 215 -39.41 -26.38 -36.18
N SER A 216 -38.42 -26.19 -35.31
CA SER A 216 -37.87 -27.29 -34.49
C SER A 216 -37.03 -26.78 -33.32
N ILE A 217 -37.14 -27.42 -32.15
CA ILE A 217 -36.39 -27.02 -30.96
C ILE A 217 -34.99 -27.65 -30.98
N GLN A 218 -33.95 -26.85 -31.26
CA GLN A 218 -32.57 -27.33 -31.28
C GLN A 218 -31.88 -27.07 -29.92
N TRP A 219 -32.32 -27.79 -28.87
CA TRP A 219 -31.80 -27.65 -27.50
C TRP A 219 -30.27 -27.80 -27.39
N HIS A 220 -29.69 -28.65 -28.23
CA HIS A 220 -28.24 -28.92 -28.23
C HIS A 220 -27.42 -27.70 -28.70
N LEU A 221 -27.91 -26.94 -29.69
CA LEU A 221 -27.23 -25.72 -30.12
C LEU A 221 -27.28 -24.64 -29.05
N LEU A 222 -28.44 -24.51 -28.38
CA LEU A 222 -28.62 -23.61 -27.24
C LEU A 222 -27.62 -23.89 -26.11
N LEU A 223 -27.43 -25.17 -25.78
CA LEU A 223 -26.49 -25.59 -24.75
C LEU A 223 -25.06 -25.18 -25.12
N PHE A 224 -24.61 -25.50 -26.35
CA PHE A 224 -23.26 -25.14 -26.81
C PHE A 224 -23.00 -23.63 -26.85
N GLU A 225 -24.03 -22.81 -27.01
CA GLU A 225 -23.90 -21.35 -26.92
C GLU A 225 -23.67 -20.84 -25.51
N LEU A 226 -24.21 -21.53 -24.50
CA LEU A 226 -24.09 -21.13 -23.11
C LEU A 226 -22.82 -21.70 -22.46
N VAL A 227 -22.21 -22.78 -22.99
CA VAL A 227 -20.98 -23.36 -22.44
C VAL A 227 -19.83 -22.34 -22.30
N PRO A 228 -19.56 -21.44 -23.27
CA PRO A 228 -18.57 -20.37 -23.10
C PRO A 228 -18.77 -19.50 -21.85
N LEU A 229 -20.00 -19.33 -21.37
CA LEU A 229 -20.30 -18.55 -20.16
C LEU A 229 -19.75 -19.21 -18.89
N LEU A 230 -19.43 -20.52 -18.90
CA LEU A 230 -18.73 -21.18 -17.79
C LEU A 230 -17.36 -20.53 -17.50
N LYS A 231 -16.83 -19.74 -18.42
CA LYS A 231 -15.63 -18.93 -18.20
C LYS A 231 -15.79 -17.96 -17.02
N LEU A 232 -17.01 -17.60 -16.62
CA LEU A 232 -17.29 -16.81 -15.41
C LEU A 232 -16.68 -17.39 -14.13
N SER A 233 -16.44 -18.70 -14.07
CA SER A 233 -15.68 -19.34 -12.99
C SER A 233 -14.29 -18.72 -12.75
N ARG A 234 -13.72 -18.07 -13.79
CA ARG A 234 -12.43 -17.38 -13.76
C ARG A 234 -12.49 -15.94 -13.27
N LEU A 235 -13.64 -15.42 -12.83
CA LEU A 235 -13.75 -14.07 -12.28
C LEU A 235 -12.87 -13.88 -11.02
N VAL A 236 -12.79 -14.89 -10.16
CA VAL A 236 -11.90 -14.88 -8.99
C VAL A 236 -10.44 -14.87 -9.42
N THR A 237 -10.09 -15.64 -10.45
CA THR A 237 -8.73 -15.67 -11.03
C THR A 237 -8.35 -14.30 -11.61
N LEU A 238 -9.26 -13.65 -12.37
CA LEU A 238 -9.04 -12.29 -12.87
C LEU A 238 -8.78 -11.29 -11.73
N ARG A 239 -9.53 -11.39 -10.62
CA ARG A 239 -9.30 -10.54 -9.44
C ARG A 239 -7.90 -10.74 -8.84
N ILE A 240 -7.40 -11.98 -8.81
CA ILE A 240 -6.04 -12.28 -8.35
C ILE A 240 -5.01 -11.63 -9.27
N TYR A 241 -5.13 -11.81 -10.60
CA TYR A 241 -4.21 -11.21 -11.56
C TYR A 241 -4.24 -9.68 -11.53
N ALA A 242 -5.43 -9.08 -11.46
CA ALA A 242 -5.56 -7.62 -11.35
C ALA A 242 -4.84 -7.09 -10.09
N LYS A 243 -4.98 -7.79 -8.96
CA LYS A 243 -4.26 -7.45 -7.73
C LYS A 243 -2.74 -7.56 -7.89
N GLU A 244 -2.24 -8.61 -8.53
CA GLU A 244 -0.80 -8.76 -8.79
C GLU A 244 -0.26 -7.59 -9.61
N ILE A 245 -0.97 -7.20 -10.68
CA ILE A 245 -0.59 -6.08 -11.55
C ILE A 245 -0.58 -4.76 -10.76
N LEU A 246 -1.63 -4.49 -9.98
CA LEU A 246 -1.74 -3.27 -9.19
C LEU A 246 -0.64 -3.15 -8.13
N VAL A 247 -0.24 -4.26 -7.52
CA VAL A 247 0.90 -4.28 -6.58
C VAL A 247 2.22 -3.98 -7.29
N VAL A 248 2.44 -4.50 -8.50
CA VAL A 248 3.65 -4.20 -9.30
C VAL A 248 3.71 -2.72 -9.68
N VAL A 249 2.57 -2.11 -10.01
CA VAL A 249 2.46 -0.67 -10.33
C VAL A 249 2.60 0.22 -9.08
N GLY A 250 2.58 -0.35 -7.87
CA GLY A 250 2.66 0.41 -6.62
C GLY A 250 1.36 1.16 -6.32
N ALA A 251 0.21 0.64 -6.76
CA ALA A 251 -1.09 1.20 -6.41
C ALA A 251 -1.34 1.09 -4.91
N SER A 252 -1.87 2.16 -4.30
CA SER A 252 -2.34 2.11 -2.92
C SER A 252 -3.58 1.23 -2.80
N ARG A 253 -3.87 0.72 -1.59
CA ARG A 253 -5.08 -0.10 -1.32
C ARG A 253 -6.37 0.62 -1.72
N ALA A 254 -6.45 1.93 -1.49
CA ALA A 254 -7.59 2.74 -1.90
C ALA A 254 -7.77 2.76 -3.42
N ARG A 255 -6.68 2.94 -4.17
CA ARG A 255 -6.70 2.93 -5.64
C ARG A 255 -7.10 1.57 -6.20
N GLU A 256 -6.60 0.47 -5.59
CA GLU A 256 -7.02 -0.90 -5.92
C GLU A 256 -8.54 -1.07 -5.77
N SER A 257 -9.10 -0.68 -4.63
CA SER A 257 -10.54 -0.77 -4.37
C SER A 257 -11.37 0.04 -5.36
N VAL A 258 -10.95 1.26 -5.71
CA VAL A 258 -11.66 2.11 -6.68
C VAL A 258 -11.66 1.48 -8.08
N ILE A 259 -10.50 0.99 -8.55
CA ILE A 259 -10.39 0.35 -9.87
C ILE A 259 -11.27 -0.91 -9.93
N CYS A 260 -11.26 -1.73 -8.87
CA CYS A 260 -12.10 -2.92 -8.79
C CYS A 260 -13.59 -2.58 -8.75
N LEU A 261 -13.98 -1.52 -8.03
CA LEU A 261 -15.36 -1.05 -7.95
C LEU A 261 -15.85 -0.59 -9.33
N LEU A 262 -15.10 0.26 -10.02
CA LEU A 262 -15.43 0.74 -11.36
C LEU A 262 -15.52 -0.42 -12.37
N GLY A 263 -14.56 -1.34 -12.33
CA GLY A 263 -14.58 -2.54 -13.18
C GLY A 263 -15.80 -3.43 -12.93
N LEU A 264 -16.17 -3.62 -11.66
CA LEU A 264 -17.38 -4.37 -11.28
C LEU A 264 -18.65 -3.65 -11.72
N THR A 265 -18.73 -2.31 -11.61
CA THR A 265 -19.87 -1.52 -12.10
C THR A 265 -20.04 -1.69 -13.60
N ALA A 266 -18.96 -1.53 -14.38
CA ALA A 266 -18.98 -1.71 -15.83
C ALA A 266 -19.41 -3.14 -16.22
N PHE A 267 -18.91 -4.15 -15.50
CA PHE A 267 -19.28 -5.54 -15.70
C PHE A 267 -20.79 -5.77 -15.44
N ILE A 268 -21.32 -5.32 -14.31
CA ILE A 268 -22.74 -5.50 -13.96
C ILE A 268 -23.66 -4.76 -14.94
N LEU A 269 -23.32 -3.52 -15.33
CA LEU A 269 -24.10 -2.76 -16.32
C LEU A 269 -24.15 -3.48 -17.67
N HIS A 270 -23.01 -3.97 -18.16
CA HIS A 270 -22.93 -4.72 -19.40
C HIS A 270 -23.74 -6.02 -19.34
N TRP A 271 -23.61 -6.78 -18.26
CA TRP A 271 -24.33 -8.05 -18.08
C TRP A 271 -25.83 -7.85 -17.90
N ALA A 272 -26.27 -6.77 -17.24
CA ALA A 272 -27.68 -6.41 -17.18
C ALA A 272 -28.25 -6.10 -18.57
N ALA A 273 -27.48 -5.41 -19.42
CA ALA A 273 -27.86 -5.14 -20.81
C ALA A 273 -28.04 -6.45 -21.60
N CYS A 274 -27.04 -7.33 -21.53
CA CYS A 274 -27.09 -8.65 -22.17
C CYS A 274 -28.26 -9.48 -21.64
N PHE A 275 -28.45 -9.54 -20.32
CA PHE A 275 -29.51 -10.35 -19.70
C PHE A 275 -30.92 -9.87 -20.08
N THR A 276 -31.12 -8.55 -20.18
CA THR A 276 -32.38 -7.94 -20.62
C THR A 276 -32.79 -8.41 -22.01
N HIS A 277 -31.83 -8.63 -22.91
CA HIS A 277 -32.09 -9.13 -24.25
C HIS A 277 -32.13 -10.66 -24.33
N MET A 278 -31.18 -11.30 -23.66
CA MET A 278 -30.97 -12.75 -23.68
C MET A 278 -32.19 -13.49 -23.10
N PHE A 279 -32.61 -13.18 -21.87
CA PHE A 279 -33.62 -14.00 -21.19
C PHE A 279 -34.95 -14.12 -21.96
N PRO A 280 -35.57 -13.03 -22.45
CA PRO A 280 -36.82 -13.13 -23.21
C PRO A 280 -36.68 -13.91 -24.51
N PHE A 281 -35.54 -13.76 -25.19
CA PHE A 281 -35.23 -14.49 -26.42
C PHE A 281 -35.12 -16.01 -26.18
N TYR A 282 -34.31 -16.41 -25.20
CA TYR A 282 -34.14 -17.82 -24.85
C TYR A 282 -35.46 -18.41 -24.32
N TYR A 283 -36.24 -17.66 -23.54
CA TYR A 283 -37.58 -18.09 -23.09
C TYR A 283 -38.53 -18.36 -24.26
N ALA A 284 -38.59 -17.44 -25.24
CA ALA A 284 -39.42 -17.63 -26.42
C ALA A 284 -38.99 -18.82 -27.26
N TYR A 285 -37.68 -19.06 -27.35
CA TYR A 285 -37.10 -20.21 -28.06
C TYR A 285 -37.41 -21.54 -27.37
N VAL A 286 -37.21 -21.61 -26.04
CA VAL A 286 -37.49 -22.77 -25.18
C VAL A 286 -38.95 -23.23 -25.31
N TRP A 287 -39.88 -22.27 -25.26
CA TRP A 287 -41.31 -22.53 -25.32
C TRP A 287 -41.91 -22.50 -26.72
N ASN A 288 -41.08 -22.40 -27.76
CA ASN A 288 -41.48 -22.36 -29.16
C ASN A 288 -42.62 -21.38 -29.44
N ILE A 289 -42.53 -20.18 -28.86
CA ILE A 289 -43.55 -19.14 -28.99
C ILE A 289 -43.44 -18.53 -30.38
N ASP A 290 -44.56 -18.49 -31.13
CA ASP A 290 -44.60 -17.90 -32.46
C ASP A 290 -44.25 -16.40 -32.42
N VAL A 291 -43.20 -16.03 -33.15
CA VAL A 291 -42.66 -14.67 -33.24
C VAL A 291 -43.75 -13.65 -33.56
N GLN A 292 -44.68 -13.98 -34.47
CA GLN A 292 -45.74 -13.07 -34.93
C GLN A 292 -46.87 -12.86 -33.90
N LYS A 293 -47.00 -13.73 -32.90
CA LYS A 293 -48.04 -13.64 -31.85
C LYS A 293 -47.47 -13.24 -30.48
N SER A 294 -46.16 -13.06 -30.40
CA SER A 294 -45.48 -12.90 -29.12
C SER A 294 -45.53 -11.45 -28.61
N ALA A 295 -46.07 -11.24 -27.40
CA ALA A 295 -46.07 -9.93 -26.71
C ALA A 295 -44.69 -9.52 -26.15
N ASN A 296 -43.62 -10.25 -26.49
CA ASN A 296 -42.27 -9.91 -26.07
C ASN A 296 -41.86 -8.57 -26.68
N TYR A 297 -41.30 -7.68 -25.87
CA TYR A 297 -40.85 -6.37 -26.36
C TYR A 297 -39.87 -6.47 -27.53
N LEU A 298 -39.01 -7.49 -27.54
CA LEU A 298 -38.04 -7.75 -28.61
C LEU A 298 -38.70 -7.85 -30.00
N PHE A 299 -39.79 -8.62 -30.08
CA PHE A 299 -40.50 -8.91 -31.32
C PHE A 299 -41.46 -7.79 -31.67
N MET A 300 -42.11 -7.18 -30.66
CA MET A 300 -42.99 -6.01 -30.83
C MET A 300 -42.26 -4.77 -31.36
N ALA A 301 -41.02 -4.53 -30.93
CA ALA A 301 -40.23 -3.37 -31.37
C ALA A 301 -39.36 -3.63 -32.63
N GLU A 302 -39.54 -4.79 -33.26
CA GLU A 302 -38.81 -5.25 -34.47
C GLU A 302 -37.30 -5.03 -34.35
N LEU A 303 -36.74 -5.42 -33.20
CA LEU A 303 -35.33 -5.20 -32.87
C LEU A 303 -34.40 -6.23 -33.55
N TYR A 304 -34.95 -7.33 -34.08
CA TYR A 304 -34.19 -8.43 -34.69
C TYR A 304 -33.58 -8.06 -36.07
N ASP A 305 -34.20 -7.15 -36.83
CA ASP A 305 -33.70 -6.68 -38.13
C ASP A 305 -32.75 -5.48 -38.04
N LYS A 306 -32.48 -5.00 -36.81
CA LYS A 306 -31.63 -3.83 -36.56
C LYS A 306 -30.17 -4.25 -36.31
N PRO A 307 -29.19 -3.38 -36.60
CA PRO A 307 -27.79 -3.70 -36.35
C PRO A 307 -27.52 -3.92 -34.85
N ALA A 308 -26.69 -4.93 -34.54
CA ALA A 308 -26.44 -5.39 -33.16
C ALA A 308 -26.03 -4.28 -32.17
N TRP A 309 -25.23 -3.30 -32.61
CA TRP A 309 -24.76 -2.22 -31.74
C TRP A 309 -25.91 -1.29 -31.27
N LEU A 310 -26.91 -1.06 -32.13
CA LEU A 310 -28.06 -0.23 -31.81
C LEU A 310 -28.98 -0.95 -30.82
N VAL A 311 -29.18 -2.25 -31.03
CA VAL A 311 -29.94 -3.11 -30.12
C VAL A 311 -29.24 -3.18 -28.76
N TYR A 312 -27.91 -3.30 -28.74
CA TYR A 312 -27.12 -3.25 -27.51
C TYR A 312 -27.30 -1.92 -26.76
N LEU A 313 -27.20 -0.77 -27.43
CA LEU A 313 -27.33 0.53 -26.78
C LEU A 313 -28.70 0.72 -26.13
N LYS A 314 -29.78 0.28 -26.80
CA LYS A 314 -31.14 0.29 -26.24
C LYS A 314 -31.25 -0.60 -25.00
N ASN A 315 -30.71 -1.82 -25.05
CA ASN A 315 -30.75 -2.74 -23.92
C ASN A 315 -29.81 -2.31 -22.77
N LEU A 316 -28.71 -1.61 -23.07
CA LEU A 316 -27.83 -1.02 -22.07
C LEU A 316 -28.55 0.07 -21.29
N HIS A 317 -29.25 0.96 -21.99
CA HIS A 317 -30.07 1.97 -21.35
C HIS A 317 -31.16 1.34 -20.45
N MET A 318 -31.87 0.33 -20.95
CA MET A 318 -32.89 -0.39 -20.16
C MET A 318 -32.31 -1.13 -18.96
N GLY A 319 -31.20 -1.85 -19.13
CA GLY A 319 -30.52 -2.58 -18.07
C GLY A 319 -29.99 -1.65 -16.98
N ALA A 320 -29.39 -0.52 -17.37
CA ALA A 320 -28.93 0.51 -16.44
C ALA A 320 -30.11 1.15 -15.67
N GLY A 321 -31.21 1.48 -16.35
CA GLY A 321 -32.42 1.98 -15.71
C GLY A 321 -32.95 1.02 -14.65
N ASN A 322 -33.09 -0.26 -14.99
CA ASN A 322 -33.55 -1.30 -14.06
C ASN A 322 -32.62 -1.44 -12.84
N LEU A 323 -31.30 -1.38 -13.03
CA LEU A 323 -30.33 -1.45 -11.93
C LEU A 323 -30.38 -0.24 -11.00
N CYS A 324 -30.63 0.96 -11.56
CA CYS A 324 -30.71 2.21 -10.81
C CYS A 324 -32.10 2.49 -10.23
N GLY A 325 -33.10 1.65 -10.50
CA GLY A 325 -34.48 1.86 -10.07
C GLY A 325 -35.23 2.93 -10.86
N TYR A 326 -34.75 3.30 -12.04
CA TYR A 326 -35.44 4.19 -12.97
C TYR A 326 -36.15 3.39 -14.07
N THR A 327 -37.46 3.53 -14.16
CA THR A 327 -38.28 2.85 -15.18
C THR A 327 -38.60 3.81 -16.34
N TYR A 328 -38.37 3.36 -17.57
CA TYR A 328 -38.74 4.07 -18.79
C TYR A 328 -40.25 3.97 -19.03
N SER A 329 -40.95 5.11 -19.07
CA SER A 329 -42.42 5.17 -19.14
C SER A 329 -43.02 4.88 -20.52
N GLU A 330 -42.24 4.99 -21.60
CA GLU A 330 -42.78 4.84 -22.97
C GLU A 330 -42.89 3.38 -23.44
N VAL A 331 -42.35 2.42 -22.69
CA VAL A 331 -42.43 1.01 -23.06
C VAL A 331 -43.23 0.23 -22.03
N GLN A 332 -44.43 -0.19 -22.44
CA GLN A 332 -45.28 -1.09 -21.68
C GLN A 332 -44.83 -2.53 -21.94
N PHE A 333 -44.44 -3.24 -20.88
CA PHE A 333 -44.03 -4.64 -20.94
C PHE A 333 -45.18 -5.47 -20.39
N ASP A 334 -46.03 -5.98 -21.27
CA ASP A 334 -47.19 -6.77 -20.84
C ASP A 334 -46.84 -8.24 -20.59
N HIS A 335 -45.74 -8.71 -21.18
CA HIS A 335 -45.30 -10.10 -21.11
C HIS A 335 -44.67 -10.46 -19.74
N LEU A 336 -45.12 -11.58 -19.16
CA LEU A 336 -44.74 -12.03 -17.81
C LEU A 336 -43.22 -12.24 -17.63
N PRO A 337 -42.51 -12.95 -18.53
CA PRO A 337 -41.05 -13.05 -18.53
C PRO A 337 -40.29 -11.72 -18.48
N ASP A 338 -40.72 -10.72 -19.24
CA ASP A 338 -40.09 -9.39 -19.26
C ASP A 338 -40.24 -8.72 -17.88
N LYS A 339 -41.41 -8.85 -17.24
CA LYS A 339 -41.68 -8.36 -15.88
C LYS A 339 -40.79 -9.07 -14.85
N ILE A 340 -40.68 -10.40 -14.92
CA ILE A 340 -39.87 -11.19 -13.97
C ILE A 340 -38.40 -10.75 -14.01
N VAL A 341 -37.80 -10.65 -15.20
CA VAL A 341 -36.39 -10.23 -15.35
C VAL A 341 -36.15 -8.84 -14.78
N ARG A 342 -37.07 -7.90 -15.03
CA ARG A 342 -36.97 -6.53 -14.51
C ARG A 342 -37.03 -6.49 -13.01
N CYS A 343 -37.97 -7.22 -12.40
CA CYS A 343 -38.05 -7.32 -10.93
C CYS A 343 -36.76 -7.91 -10.34
N MET A 344 -36.19 -8.94 -10.98
CA MET A 344 -34.93 -9.55 -10.54
C MET A 344 -33.74 -8.59 -10.69
N LEU A 345 -33.63 -7.90 -11.83
CA LEU A 345 -32.57 -6.90 -12.07
C LEU A 345 -32.70 -5.70 -11.14
N LEU A 346 -33.92 -5.27 -10.82
CA LEU A 346 -34.20 -4.20 -9.87
C LEU A 346 -33.74 -4.60 -8.46
N LEU A 347 -34.12 -5.79 -7.99
CA LEU A 347 -33.70 -6.28 -6.67
C LEU A 347 -32.17 -6.37 -6.57
N LEU A 348 -31.52 -6.96 -7.58
CA LEU A 348 -30.05 -7.06 -7.63
C LEU A 348 -29.39 -5.70 -7.72
N GLY A 349 -29.97 -4.76 -8.47
CA GLY A 349 -29.52 -3.38 -8.59
C GLY A 349 -29.56 -2.63 -7.26
N MET A 350 -30.65 -2.77 -6.50
CA MET A 350 -30.78 -2.17 -5.17
C MET A 350 -29.75 -2.73 -4.18
N ILE A 351 -29.53 -4.04 -4.16
CA ILE A 351 -28.49 -4.68 -3.33
C ILE A 351 -27.11 -4.17 -3.72
N TYR A 352 -26.84 -4.06 -5.03
CA TYR A 352 -25.57 -3.56 -5.53
C TYR A 352 -25.34 -2.08 -5.20
N PHE A 353 -26.36 -1.22 -5.33
CA PHE A 353 -26.26 0.19 -5.00
C PHE A 353 -25.96 0.41 -3.51
N LEU A 354 -26.59 -0.36 -2.62
CA LEU A 354 -26.26 -0.38 -1.21
C LEU A 354 -24.80 -0.80 -0.97
N TYR A 355 -24.32 -1.83 -1.67
CA TYR A 355 -22.92 -2.24 -1.62
C TYR A 355 -21.97 -1.11 -2.07
N VAL A 356 -22.26 -0.41 -3.17
CA VAL A 356 -21.46 0.73 -3.65
C VAL A 356 -21.40 1.84 -2.60
N ILE A 357 -22.54 2.22 -1.99
CA ILE A 357 -22.60 3.23 -0.93
C ILE A 357 -21.69 2.84 0.23
N VAL A 358 -21.77 1.60 0.72
CA VAL A 358 -20.94 1.12 1.84
C VAL A 358 -19.45 1.22 1.51
N ILE A 359 -19.04 0.80 0.32
CA ILE A 359 -17.63 0.86 -0.10
C ILE A 359 -17.14 2.31 -0.21
N VAL A 360 -17.96 3.22 -0.77
CA VAL A 360 -17.60 4.64 -0.88
C VAL A 360 -17.46 5.28 0.51
N LEU A 361 -18.35 4.98 1.46
CA LEU A 361 -18.25 5.45 2.84
C LEU A 361 -16.98 4.91 3.55
N GLN A 362 -16.63 3.64 3.33
CA GLN A 362 -15.40 3.04 3.86
C GLN A 362 -14.15 3.71 3.27
N LEU A 363 -14.13 3.97 1.96
CA LEU A 363 -13.01 4.65 1.31
C LEU A 363 -12.85 6.09 1.84
N SER A 364 -13.96 6.81 1.95
CA SER A 364 -13.98 8.18 2.49
C SER A 364 -13.40 8.21 3.91
N SER A 365 -13.91 7.37 4.81
CA SER A 365 -13.47 7.33 6.22
C SER A 365 -12.00 6.93 6.40
N SER A 366 -11.49 5.99 5.57
CA SER A 366 -10.09 5.56 5.65
C SER A 366 -9.10 6.63 5.20
N SER A 367 -9.47 7.48 4.24
CA SER A 367 -8.60 8.54 3.72
C SER A 367 -8.42 9.69 4.72
N THR A 368 -9.44 9.96 5.53
CA THR A 368 -9.48 11.05 6.50
C THR A 368 -9.13 10.63 7.92
N GLU A 369 -8.59 9.42 8.13
CA GLU A 369 -8.30 8.90 9.48
C GLU A 369 -7.42 9.84 10.36
N PRO A 370 -6.29 10.42 9.88
CA PRO A 370 -5.47 11.31 10.71
C PRO A 370 -6.19 12.61 11.06
N GLU A 371 -6.92 13.19 10.11
CA GLU A 371 -7.72 14.41 10.29
C GLU A 371 -8.86 14.16 11.27
N HIS A 372 -9.58 13.04 11.14
CA HIS A 372 -10.67 12.68 12.03
C HIS A 372 -10.18 12.50 13.48
N LYS A 373 -8.99 11.91 13.68
CA LYS A 373 -8.38 11.80 15.02
C LYS A 373 -8.04 13.17 15.62
N TYR A 374 -7.48 14.08 14.83
CA TYR A 374 -7.23 15.46 15.27
C TYR A 374 -8.55 16.15 15.68
N GLN A 375 -9.58 16.05 14.84
CA GLN A 375 -10.90 16.61 15.16
C GLN A 375 -11.52 16.03 16.43
N MET A 376 -11.33 14.73 16.69
CA MET A 376 -11.79 14.11 17.94
C MET A 376 -11.12 14.71 19.19
N ILE A 377 -9.79 14.93 19.16
CA ILE A 377 -9.09 15.59 20.27
C ILE A 377 -9.57 17.04 20.42
N MET A 378 -9.68 17.78 19.31
CA MET A 378 -10.11 19.17 19.33
C MET A 378 -11.55 19.30 19.88
N ARG A 379 -12.45 18.37 19.53
CA ARG A 379 -13.79 18.29 20.14
C ARG A 379 -13.70 18.04 21.64
N GLY A 380 -12.85 17.12 22.09
CA GLY A 380 -12.61 16.86 23.51
C GLY A 380 -12.09 18.07 24.28
N VAL A 381 -11.17 18.84 23.69
CA VAL A 381 -10.65 20.10 24.27
C VAL A 381 -11.76 21.14 24.37
N LYS A 382 -12.57 21.32 23.32
CA LYS A 382 -13.72 22.23 23.34
C LYS A 382 -14.72 21.84 24.43
N GLU A 383 -15.05 20.56 24.55
CA GLU A 383 -15.91 20.04 25.62
C GLU A 383 -15.33 20.29 27.02
N TYR A 384 -14.02 20.06 27.21
CA TYR A 384 -13.34 20.37 28.45
C TYR A 384 -13.43 21.86 28.81
N THR A 385 -13.18 22.76 27.85
CA THR A 385 -13.29 24.22 28.08
C THR A 385 -14.69 24.64 28.50
N ARG A 386 -15.72 24.03 27.89
CA ARG A 386 -17.13 24.29 28.20
C ARG A 386 -17.49 23.77 29.60
N ASN A 387 -17.14 22.53 29.91
CA ASN A 387 -17.45 21.90 31.19
C ASN A 387 -16.77 22.64 32.37
N LYS A 388 -15.52 23.09 32.17
CA LYS A 388 -14.78 23.86 33.17
C LYS A 388 -15.08 25.36 33.18
N ARG A 389 -15.97 25.85 32.29
CA ARG A 389 -16.35 27.26 32.17
C ARG A 389 -15.15 28.20 32.13
N LEU A 390 -14.16 27.86 31.29
CA LEU A 390 -12.94 28.67 31.18
C LEU A 390 -13.26 30.05 30.57
N PRO A 391 -12.57 31.12 31.01
CA PRO A 391 -12.67 32.43 30.38
C PRO A 391 -12.28 32.37 28.89
N GLU A 392 -12.90 33.21 28.05
CA GLU A 392 -12.73 33.16 26.58
C GLU A 392 -11.26 33.34 26.16
N GLN A 393 -10.50 34.17 26.88
CA GLN A 393 -9.06 34.33 26.64
C GLN A 393 -8.27 33.03 26.87
N LEU A 394 -8.54 32.32 27.97
CA LEU A 394 -7.85 31.06 28.29
C LEU A 394 -8.27 29.94 27.34
N LYS A 395 -9.55 29.91 26.96
CA LYS A 395 -10.09 28.99 25.95
C LYS A 395 -9.39 29.19 24.60
N ASN A 396 -9.29 30.42 24.11
CA ASN A 396 -8.64 30.71 22.83
C ASN A 396 -7.15 30.36 22.87
N ARG A 397 -6.46 30.65 23.98
CA ARG A 397 -5.07 30.22 24.18
C ARG A 397 -4.92 28.70 24.15
N LEU A 398 -5.79 27.97 24.84
CA LEU A 398 -5.75 26.51 24.86
C LEU A 398 -6.00 25.91 23.47
N LEU A 399 -6.98 26.42 22.73
CA LEU A 399 -7.27 25.98 21.36
C LEU A 399 -6.08 26.23 20.44
N HIS A 400 -5.49 27.43 20.51
CA HIS A 400 -4.31 27.80 19.72
C HIS A 400 -3.08 26.92 20.03
N PHE A 401 -2.87 26.56 21.30
CA PHE A 401 -1.83 25.60 21.70
C PHE A 401 -2.01 24.25 21.01
N TYR A 402 -3.21 23.68 21.05
CA TYR A 402 -3.48 22.37 20.43
C TYR A 402 -3.39 22.42 18.91
N GLU A 403 -3.82 23.51 18.28
CA GLU A 403 -3.70 23.72 16.84
C GLU A 403 -2.23 23.73 16.41
N HIS A 404 -1.39 24.52 17.09
CA HIS A 404 0.05 24.58 16.79
C HIS A 404 0.77 23.25 17.10
N ARG A 405 0.39 22.57 18.19
CA ARG A 405 1.01 21.32 18.62
C ARG A 405 0.81 20.16 17.64
N PHE A 406 -0.33 20.14 16.93
CA PHE A 406 -0.70 19.04 16.04
C PHE A 406 -0.72 19.42 14.55
N GLN A 407 -0.72 20.71 14.19
CA GLN A 407 -0.67 21.20 12.81
C GLN A 407 -1.67 20.50 11.86
N GLY A 408 -2.88 20.20 12.37
CA GLY A 408 -3.93 19.52 11.61
C GLY A 408 -3.71 18.02 11.36
N SER A 409 -2.64 17.39 11.86
CA SER A 409 -2.44 15.95 11.69
C SER A 409 -1.94 15.28 12.97
N LEU A 410 -2.68 14.27 13.42
CA LEU A 410 -2.27 13.53 14.62
C LEU A 410 -1.56 12.23 14.23
N PHE A 411 -0.26 12.17 14.51
CA PHE A 411 0.52 10.93 14.47
C PHE A 411 0.91 10.49 15.88
N LYS A 412 0.77 9.19 16.16
CA LYS A 412 1.23 8.59 17.43
C LYS A 412 2.73 8.40 17.37
N GLU A 413 3.50 9.45 17.61
CA GLU A 413 4.97 9.43 17.55
C GLU A 413 5.56 8.26 18.34
N HIS A 414 5.13 8.07 19.60
CA HIS A 414 5.63 6.97 20.43
C HIS A 414 5.34 5.59 19.83
N ALA A 415 4.15 5.37 19.25
CA ALA A 415 3.80 4.07 18.66
C ALA A 415 4.67 3.78 17.43
N ILE A 416 4.88 4.77 16.57
CA ILE A 416 5.75 4.68 15.40
C ILE A 416 7.19 4.39 15.86
N THR A 417 7.73 5.23 16.74
CA THR A 417 9.09 5.13 17.26
C THR A 417 9.33 3.80 17.99
N SER A 418 8.35 3.27 18.71
CA SER A 418 8.45 1.97 19.40
C SER A 418 8.52 0.78 18.45
N ALA A 419 7.87 0.86 17.28
CA ALA A 419 7.90 -0.20 16.27
C ALA A 419 9.23 -0.23 15.48
N LEU A 420 9.98 0.87 15.49
CA LEU A 420 11.29 0.96 14.85
C LEU A 420 12.34 0.18 15.65
N SER A 421 13.23 -0.50 14.91
CA SER A 421 14.45 -1.06 15.49
C SER A 421 15.29 0.04 16.15
N LYS A 422 16.06 -0.30 17.18
CA LYS A 422 16.90 0.67 17.92
C LYS A 422 17.80 1.49 16.99
N HIS A 423 18.37 0.86 15.96
CA HIS A 423 19.25 1.54 15.03
C HIS A 423 18.50 2.55 14.15
N LEU A 424 17.41 2.13 13.52
CA LEU A 424 16.59 3.00 12.67
C LEU A 424 15.95 4.14 13.46
N ARG A 425 15.57 3.89 14.72
CA ARG A 425 15.09 4.91 15.64
C ARG A 425 16.14 6.00 15.85
N ASN A 426 17.37 5.61 16.15
CA ASN A 426 18.47 6.57 16.34
C ASN A 426 18.73 7.39 15.07
N GLU A 427 18.65 6.77 13.88
CA GLU A 427 18.80 7.48 12.61
C GLU A 427 17.68 8.50 12.37
N VAL A 428 16.42 8.13 12.64
CA VAL A 428 15.27 9.05 12.53
C VAL A 428 15.40 10.21 13.51
N THR A 429 15.74 9.92 14.77
CA THR A 429 15.96 10.94 15.80
C THR A 429 17.11 11.88 15.41
N GLN A 430 18.22 11.35 14.89
CA GLN A 430 19.34 12.16 14.42
C GLN A 430 18.94 13.05 13.23
N HIS A 431 18.12 12.54 12.31
CA HIS A 431 17.63 13.32 11.17
C HIS A 431 16.71 14.45 11.61
N ASN A 432 15.75 14.19 12.52
CA ASN A 432 14.81 15.18 13.02
C ASN A 432 15.52 16.32 13.76
N SER A 433 16.57 15.98 14.52
CA SER A 433 17.35 16.97 15.28
C SER A 433 18.45 17.64 14.45
N ARG A 434 18.60 17.32 13.17
CA ARG A 434 19.69 17.84 12.34
C ARG A 434 19.69 19.36 12.22
N LYS A 435 18.53 19.97 12.02
CA LYS A 435 18.39 21.43 11.92
C LYS A 435 18.85 22.13 13.19
N LEU A 436 18.49 21.58 14.35
CA LEU A 436 18.96 22.08 15.64
C LEU A 436 20.49 21.97 15.77
N ILE A 437 21.06 20.81 15.42
CA ILE A 437 22.51 20.57 15.52
C ILE A 437 23.29 21.55 14.65
N GLU A 438 22.81 21.83 13.44
CA GLU A 438 23.45 22.75 12.50
C GLU A 438 23.27 24.22 12.91
N ALA A 439 22.12 24.57 13.51
CA ALA A 439 21.83 25.95 13.93
C ALA A 439 22.54 26.34 15.24
N THR A 440 22.64 25.41 16.20
CA THR A 440 23.23 25.71 17.51
C THR A 440 24.75 25.55 17.49
N SER A 441 25.44 26.68 17.58
CA SER A 441 26.92 26.77 17.64
C SER A 441 27.54 25.88 18.73
N LEU A 442 26.80 25.61 19.81
CA LEU A 442 27.21 24.75 20.91
C LEU A 442 27.55 23.32 20.45
N PHE A 443 26.78 22.76 19.52
CA PHE A 443 26.92 21.36 19.09
C PHE A 443 28.06 21.14 18.10
N ASN A 444 28.72 22.21 17.64
CA ASN A 444 29.87 22.12 16.76
C ASN A 444 31.05 21.44 17.47
N ASN A 445 31.70 20.50 16.78
CA ASN A 445 32.85 19.73 17.29
C ASN A 445 32.59 18.80 18.49
N ILE A 446 31.33 18.49 18.82
CA ILE A 446 31.02 17.50 19.88
C ILE A 446 31.16 16.06 19.35
N PRO A 447 31.74 15.12 20.12
CA PRO A 447 31.76 13.70 19.76
C PRO A 447 30.35 13.15 19.49
N ARG A 448 30.17 12.44 18.36
CA ARG A 448 28.86 11.92 17.90
C ARG A 448 28.12 11.08 18.96
N ASN A 449 28.84 10.33 19.79
CA ASN A 449 28.23 9.49 20.84
C ASN A 449 27.59 10.34 21.95
N LEU A 450 28.24 11.44 22.32
CA LEU A 450 27.71 12.40 23.29
C LEU A 450 26.52 13.15 22.70
N LEU A 451 26.65 13.61 21.45
CA LEU A 451 25.58 14.29 20.72
C LEU A 451 24.31 13.42 20.64
N ASN A 452 24.43 12.15 20.24
CA ASN A 452 23.29 11.23 20.18
C ASN A 452 22.64 10.99 21.56
N SER A 453 23.45 10.97 22.62
CA SER A 453 22.96 10.83 24.00
C SER A 453 22.21 12.07 24.48
N MET A 454 22.69 13.27 24.11
CA MET A 454 21.99 14.54 24.37
C MET A 454 20.68 14.61 23.62
N ILE A 455 20.69 14.34 22.31
CA ILE A 455 19.47 14.37 21.49
C ILE A 455 18.41 13.39 22.04
N GLY A 456 18.83 12.20 22.48
CA GLY A 456 17.91 11.23 23.08
C GLY A 456 17.30 11.65 24.42
N ALA A 457 17.89 12.64 25.10
CA ALA A 457 17.40 13.19 26.36
C ALA A 457 16.56 14.47 26.18
N LEU A 458 16.62 15.11 25.01
CA LEU A 458 15.85 16.32 24.71
C LEU A 458 14.35 16.04 24.61
N LYS A 459 13.55 16.92 25.21
CA LYS A 459 12.08 16.85 25.17
C LYS A 459 11.51 18.11 24.51
N GLN A 460 10.68 17.93 23.49
CA GLN A 460 10.02 19.06 22.82
C GLN A 460 8.94 19.67 23.71
N MET A 461 8.94 21.00 23.80
CA MET A 461 7.94 21.82 24.47
C MET A 461 7.55 22.99 23.57
N ILE A 462 6.33 23.48 23.75
CA ILE A 462 5.78 24.61 23.00
C ILE A 462 5.34 25.68 24.01
N PHE A 463 5.74 26.91 23.78
CA PHE A 463 5.31 28.09 24.53
C PHE A 463 4.58 29.04 23.59
N LEU A 464 3.45 29.58 24.04
CA LEU A 464 2.72 30.60 23.29
C LEU A 464 3.29 31.99 23.56
N ARG A 465 2.92 32.95 22.71
CA ARG A 465 3.23 34.36 22.93
C ARG A 465 2.83 34.82 24.33
N ASN A 466 3.72 35.56 24.98
CA ASN A 466 3.64 36.07 26.35
C ASN A 466 3.67 34.98 27.45
N ASP A 467 3.96 33.72 27.12
CA ASP A 467 4.20 32.70 28.14
C ASP A 467 5.55 32.96 28.83
N VAL A 468 5.53 32.97 30.16
CA VAL A 468 6.75 33.03 30.97
C VAL A 468 7.34 31.63 31.05
N VAL A 469 8.48 31.40 30.40
CA VAL A 469 9.17 30.11 30.36
C VAL A 469 9.71 29.74 31.75
N TYR A 470 10.35 30.70 32.42
CA TYR A 470 10.67 30.64 33.84
C TYR A 470 10.84 32.06 34.40
N LYS A 471 10.69 32.19 35.72
CA LYS A 471 10.82 33.46 36.44
C LYS A 471 12.17 33.55 37.14
N TRP A 472 12.64 34.77 37.35
CA TRP A 472 13.75 35.05 38.25
C TRP A 472 13.52 34.43 39.63
N GLY A 473 14.59 33.91 40.25
CA GLY A 473 14.56 33.33 41.59
C GLY A 473 13.97 31.91 41.68
N SER A 474 13.32 31.40 40.62
CA SER A 474 12.81 30.03 40.61
C SER A 474 13.94 29.00 40.57
N GLU A 475 13.68 27.77 41.01
CA GLU A 475 14.65 26.68 40.92
C GLU A 475 14.94 26.27 39.47
N ALA A 476 16.22 26.07 39.13
CA ALA A 476 16.66 25.65 37.82
C ALA A 476 16.69 24.12 37.71
N SER A 477 15.66 23.56 37.08
CA SER A 477 15.54 22.12 36.85
C SER A 477 15.95 21.67 35.45
N CYS A 478 16.27 22.60 34.53
CA CYS A 478 16.52 22.32 33.12
C CYS A 478 17.14 23.51 32.37
N MET A 479 17.65 23.27 31.18
CA MET A 479 17.99 24.30 30.18
C MET A 479 17.19 24.07 28.89
N TYR A 480 17.17 25.06 28.00
CA TYR A 480 16.37 25.04 26.78
C TYR A 480 17.20 25.39 25.54
N PHE A 481 16.88 24.75 24.43
CA PHE A 481 17.38 25.09 23.09
C PHE A 481 16.21 25.57 22.24
N VAL A 482 16.38 26.69 21.53
CA VAL A 482 15.34 27.27 20.68
C VAL A 482 15.42 26.64 19.29
N VAL A 483 14.34 25.96 18.88
CA VAL A 483 14.25 25.37 17.54
C VAL A 483 13.65 26.39 16.57
N THR A 484 12.52 26.99 16.97
CA THR A 484 11.83 28.04 16.23
C THR A 484 11.18 29.01 17.19
N GLY A 485 11.24 30.31 16.88
CA GLY A 485 10.66 31.40 17.64
C GLY A 485 11.69 32.22 18.43
N SER A 486 11.22 33.26 19.11
CA SER A 486 12.05 34.19 19.85
C SER A 486 11.56 34.41 21.29
N VAL A 487 12.52 34.49 22.21
CA VAL A 487 12.25 34.76 23.63
C VAL A 487 13.01 36.00 24.10
N ALA A 488 12.39 36.81 24.94
CA ALA A 488 13.00 37.94 25.62
C ALA A 488 13.52 37.53 26.99
N VAL A 489 14.74 37.97 27.31
CA VAL A 489 15.37 37.80 28.61
C VAL A 489 15.21 39.10 29.40
N LEU A 490 14.50 39.02 30.53
CA LEU A 490 14.20 40.14 31.41
C LEU A 490 14.96 39.99 32.73
N THR A 491 15.50 41.09 33.24
CA THR A 491 16.13 41.13 34.56
C THR A 491 15.08 41.12 35.69
N PHE A 492 15.51 41.25 36.96
CA PHE A 492 14.56 41.27 38.09
C PHE A 492 13.76 42.57 38.12
N SER A 493 14.37 43.68 37.67
CA SER A 493 13.73 44.99 37.52
C SER A 493 12.79 45.08 36.31
N GLY A 494 12.71 44.03 35.49
CA GLY A 494 11.84 43.96 34.31
C GLY A 494 12.47 44.56 33.04
N VAL A 495 13.75 44.91 33.09
CA VAL A 495 14.49 45.48 31.96
C VAL A 495 14.87 44.36 31.00
N GLU A 496 14.71 44.61 29.70
CA GLU A 496 15.06 43.66 28.67
C GLU A 496 16.57 43.67 28.40
N VAL A 497 17.21 42.51 28.53
CA VAL A 497 18.66 42.34 28.32
C VAL A 497 18.96 42.03 26.86
N CYS A 498 18.26 41.04 26.31
CA CYS A 498 18.44 40.58 24.94
C CYS A 498 17.28 39.69 24.47
N HIS A 499 17.24 39.47 23.15
CA HIS A 499 16.41 38.43 22.53
C HIS A 499 17.26 37.22 22.18
N ILE A 500 16.67 36.04 22.34
CA ILE A 500 17.26 34.76 21.96
C ILE A 500 16.40 34.18 20.84
N GLN A 501 17.03 33.84 19.73
CA GLN A 501 16.38 33.43 18.48
C GLN A 501 16.68 31.96 18.14
N ASP A 502 16.15 31.50 17.01
CA ASP A 502 16.37 30.17 16.43
C ASP A 502 17.85 29.77 16.44
N GLY A 503 18.14 28.58 16.98
CA GLY A 503 19.49 28.05 17.07
C GLY A 503 20.21 28.38 18.37
N ASP A 504 19.76 29.37 19.14
CA ASP A 504 20.36 29.68 20.44
C ASP A 504 19.80 28.82 21.59
N TYR A 505 20.39 28.98 22.78
CA TYR A 505 19.99 28.27 24.00
C TYR A 505 19.99 29.19 25.21
N PHE A 506 19.27 28.80 26.26
CA PHE A 506 19.16 29.57 27.50
C PHE A 506 18.90 28.70 28.73
N GLY A 507 19.12 29.29 29.90
CA GLY A 507 18.89 28.66 31.20
C GLY A 507 20.06 27.81 31.71
N GLU A 508 21.21 27.85 31.05
CA GLU A 508 22.45 27.18 31.46
C GLU A 508 23.13 27.84 32.66
N VAL A 509 22.99 29.17 32.82
CA VAL A 509 23.67 29.95 33.89
C VAL A 509 23.37 29.37 35.26
N ALA A 510 22.10 29.10 35.54
CA ALA A 510 21.67 28.60 36.83
C ALA A 510 22.11 27.15 37.11
N LEU A 511 22.30 26.34 36.06
CA LEU A 511 22.79 24.96 36.20
C LEU A 511 24.31 24.90 36.42
N LEU A 512 25.06 25.92 35.99
CA LEU A 512 26.52 25.93 35.97
C LEU A 512 27.14 26.76 37.09
N LEU A 513 26.57 27.94 37.36
CA LEU A 513 27.23 29.00 38.13
C LEU A 513 26.45 29.41 39.38
N SER A 514 25.15 29.12 39.48
CA SER A 514 24.34 29.50 40.65
C SER A 514 24.53 28.51 41.81
N PRO A 515 25.10 28.93 42.96
CA PRO A 515 25.29 28.06 44.12
C PRO A 515 23.96 27.54 44.70
N ASP A 516 22.91 28.37 44.65
CA ASP A 516 21.57 28.01 45.13
C ASP A 516 20.67 27.38 44.06
N ASN A 517 21.22 27.11 42.86
CA ASN A 517 20.49 26.60 41.70
C ASN A 517 19.23 27.44 41.34
N LYS A 518 19.29 28.77 41.55
CA LYS A 518 18.21 29.72 41.23
C LYS A 518 18.45 30.43 39.91
N ARG A 519 17.35 30.73 39.19
CA ARG A 519 17.34 31.51 37.94
C ARG A 519 17.75 32.96 38.19
N SER A 520 18.67 33.47 37.38
CA SER A 520 19.17 34.86 37.43
C SER A 520 18.32 35.86 36.65
N VAL A 521 17.36 35.39 35.83
CA VAL A 521 16.53 36.20 34.92
C VAL A 521 15.15 35.58 34.75
N THR A 522 14.20 36.36 34.25
CA THR A 522 12.90 35.90 33.75
C THR A 522 12.98 35.76 32.23
N VAL A 523 12.42 34.71 31.66
CA VAL A 523 12.36 34.53 30.19
C VAL A 523 10.92 34.44 29.73
N VAL A 524 10.57 35.22 28.72
CA VAL A 524 9.21 35.34 28.17
C VAL A 524 9.23 35.08 26.68
N ALA A 525 8.29 34.27 26.18
CA ALA A 525 8.14 34.03 24.75
C ALA A 525 7.51 35.25 24.05
N LEU A 526 8.15 35.75 22.99
CA LEU A 526 7.64 36.88 22.20
C LEU A 526 6.64 36.43 21.13
N GLU A 527 6.77 35.18 20.70
CA GLU A 527 5.91 34.50 19.72
C GLU A 527 5.72 33.03 20.10
N VAL A 528 5.10 32.23 19.23
CA VAL A 528 5.00 30.78 19.47
C VAL A 528 6.38 30.16 19.32
N CYS A 529 6.92 29.66 20.43
CA CYS A 529 8.26 29.11 20.49
C CYS A 529 8.21 27.59 20.62
N GLU A 530 8.92 26.88 19.75
CA GLU A 530 9.23 25.47 19.92
C GLU A 530 10.63 25.35 20.51
N VAL A 531 10.71 24.75 21.70
CA VAL A 531 11.97 24.60 22.43
C VAL A 531 12.21 23.16 22.83
N LEU A 532 13.48 22.79 22.91
CA LEU A 532 13.89 21.48 23.42
C LEU A 532 14.44 21.65 24.84
N ARG A 533 13.79 20.99 25.78
CA ARG A 533 14.17 20.95 27.18
C ARG A 533 15.19 19.84 27.44
N LEU A 534 16.29 20.19 28.11
CA LEU A 534 17.25 19.25 28.70
C LEU A 534 17.16 19.32 30.22
N ASP A 535 16.76 18.23 30.86
CA ASP A 535 16.62 18.18 32.31
C ASP A 535 18.00 18.22 33.02
N ALA A 536 18.07 18.84 34.20
CA ALA A 536 19.30 19.01 34.96
C ALA A 536 20.00 17.67 35.28
N ARG A 537 19.22 16.60 35.49
CA ARG A 537 19.75 15.24 35.70
C ARG A 537 20.53 14.74 34.49
N ASP A 538 19.99 14.94 33.30
CA ASP A 538 20.63 14.55 32.05
C ASP A 538 21.78 15.49 31.70
N PHE A 539 21.63 16.79 31.98
CA PHE A 539 22.72 17.77 31.87
C PHE A 539 23.94 17.36 32.70
N ASN A 540 23.77 17.09 34.00
CA ASN A 540 24.87 16.71 34.89
C ASN A 540 25.51 15.37 34.50
N ARG A 541 24.74 14.48 33.86
CA ARG A 541 25.25 13.19 33.36
C ARG A 541 26.06 13.34 32.07
N LEU A 542 25.70 14.28 31.20
CA LEU A 542 26.24 14.42 29.85
C LEU A 542 27.32 15.51 29.76
N VAL A 543 27.17 16.59 30.50
CA VAL A 543 28.08 17.74 30.53
C VAL A 543 29.00 17.60 31.75
N LEU A 544 30.06 16.81 31.60
CA LEU A 544 30.99 16.55 32.68
C LEU A 544 31.83 17.78 33.02
N PRO A 545 32.14 18.03 34.31
CA PRO A 545 33.08 19.08 34.72
C PRO A 545 34.42 18.91 33.99
N LYS A 546 35.01 20.03 33.53
CA LYS A 546 36.26 20.08 32.73
C LYS A 546 36.19 19.50 31.31
N SER A 547 35.00 19.16 30.81
CA SER A 547 34.82 18.85 29.38
C SER A 547 34.87 20.13 28.55
N GLU A 548 35.27 20.03 27.27
CA GLU A 548 35.27 21.17 26.34
C GLU A 548 33.88 21.83 26.23
N LEU A 549 32.82 21.01 26.25
CA LEU A 549 31.44 21.48 26.24
C LEU A 549 31.10 22.28 27.51
N TYR A 550 31.55 21.81 28.67
CA TYR A 550 31.35 22.51 29.95
C TYR A 550 32.03 23.88 29.94
N GLU A 551 33.29 23.95 29.50
CA GLU A 551 34.03 25.23 29.46
C GLU A 551 33.42 26.23 28.47
N ARG A 552 32.94 25.77 27.30
CA ARG A 552 32.22 26.63 26.34
C ARG A 552 30.91 27.16 26.92
N LEU A 553 30.13 26.31 27.59
CA LEU A 553 28.92 26.76 28.26
C LEU A 553 29.22 27.74 29.39
N ARG A 554 30.29 27.48 30.15
CA ARG A 554 30.73 28.32 31.26
C ARG A 554 31.18 29.70 30.79
N SER A 555 31.94 29.79 29.70
CA SER A 555 32.38 31.08 29.15
C SER A 555 31.18 31.93 28.73
N VAL A 556 30.24 31.34 27.98
CA VAL A 556 29.00 32.04 27.58
C VAL A 556 28.16 32.44 28.79
N ALA A 557 28.06 31.57 29.81
CA ALA A 557 27.32 31.87 31.02
C ALA A 557 27.92 33.06 31.81
N LEU A 558 29.25 33.17 31.87
CA LEU A 558 29.94 34.30 32.50
C LEU A 558 29.74 35.62 31.75
N ASP A 559 29.75 35.56 30.41
CA ASP A 559 29.46 36.74 29.57
C ASP A 559 28.01 37.21 29.76
N ARG A 560 27.06 36.26 29.84
CA ARG A 560 25.64 36.57 30.10
C ARG A 560 25.42 37.20 31.48
N ILE A 561 26.09 36.73 32.54
CA ILE A 561 26.01 37.35 33.86
C ILE A 561 26.49 38.81 33.81
N ARG A 562 27.60 39.08 33.11
CA ARG A 562 28.11 40.45 32.95
C ARG A 562 27.10 41.35 32.23
N ALA A 563 26.52 40.87 31.13
CA ALA A 563 25.48 41.61 30.40
C ALA A 563 24.24 41.91 31.27
N ILE A 564 23.80 40.96 32.10
CA ILE A 564 22.68 41.15 33.04
C ILE A 564 23.02 42.23 34.07
N GLN A 565 24.23 42.20 34.64
CA GLN A 565 24.68 43.21 35.62
C GLN A 565 24.78 44.61 34.99
N GLU A 566 25.31 44.71 33.77
CA GLU A 566 25.39 45.97 33.04
C GLU A 566 24.01 46.54 32.73
N ALA A 567 23.05 45.70 32.32
CA ALA A 567 21.68 46.12 32.06
C ALA A 567 21.00 46.68 33.34
N GLU A 568 21.18 46.00 34.48
CA GLU A 568 20.66 46.47 35.77
C GLU A 568 21.28 47.80 36.21
N LEU A 569 22.60 47.95 36.06
CA LEU A 569 23.31 49.19 36.39
C LEU A 569 22.85 50.36 35.51
N ARG A 570 22.57 50.11 34.23
CA ARG A 570 22.01 51.13 33.32
C ARG A 570 20.62 51.59 33.79
N SER A 571 19.75 50.65 34.14
CA SER A 571 18.41 51.02 34.64
C SER A 571 18.43 51.74 35.98
N ALA A 572 19.40 51.45 36.85
CA ALA A 572 19.55 52.16 38.12
C ALA A 572 19.99 53.62 37.94
N ASN A 573 20.61 53.96 36.81
CA ASN A 573 21.12 55.29 36.49
C ASN A 573 20.19 56.13 35.59
N GLU A 574 19.09 55.56 35.06
CA GLU A 574 18.08 56.31 34.30
C GLU A 574 17.02 56.90 35.25
N PRO A 575 16.70 58.22 35.17
CA PRO A 575 15.63 58.81 35.96
C PRO A 575 14.26 58.25 35.51
N PRO A 576 13.29 58.10 36.43
CA PRO A 576 11.99 57.51 36.09
C PRO A 576 11.30 58.32 34.99
N ALA A 577 10.87 57.64 33.93
CA ALA A 577 10.11 58.24 32.85
C ALA A 577 8.81 58.88 33.39
N SER A 578 8.57 60.13 33.02
CA SER A 578 7.34 60.85 33.34
C SER A 578 6.11 60.10 32.80
N PRO A 579 4.99 60.08 33.55
CA PRO A 579 3.82 59.31 33.15
C PRO A 579 3.26 59.82 31.80
N PRO A 580 2.72 58.92 30.95
CA PRO A 580 2.09 59.32 29.70
C PRO A 580 0.84 60.16 30.00
N SER A 581 0.76 61.33 29.36
CA SER A 581 -0.35 62.29 29.41
C SER A 581 -1.60 61.80 28.70
#